data_AF-A0A661JE48-F1
#
_entry.id   AF-A0A661JE48-F1
#
_cell.length_a   1.000
_cell.length_b   1.000
_cell.length_c   1.000
_cell.angle_alpha   90.00
_cell.angle_beta   90.00
_cell.angle_gamma   90.00
#
_symmetry.space_group_name_H-M   'P 1'
#
loop_
_entity.id
_entity.type
_entity.pdbx_description
1 polymer ?
#
loop_
_entity_poly.entity_id
_entity_poly.type
_entity_poly.pdbx_seq_one_letter_code
_entity_poly.pdbx_strand_id
1 'polypeptide(L)'
;ADRVVLSTATVPNNAEISRIFSVDLDDNGFFAESHTKLKPVEFYNDAITMSGSAHAPKFLDESIAQAKAAAASAMGILCEGFVEVGGIVAVVDRGKCAVCCTCVRACPFDVPRIVGGVSFIDEALCKGCGACVAECPGKAISLIQYEEEVLLGRCRACLA
;
A
#
# COMPACT_ATOMS: atom_id res chain seq x y z
N ALA A 1 -15.52 -8.51 51.50
CA ALA A 1 -15.99 -8.35 50.12
C ALA A 1 -16.18 -9.74 49.53
N ASP A 2 -17.39 -10.09 49.11
CA ASP A 2 -17.76 -11.45 48.68
C ASP A 2 -17.58 -11.71 47.18
N ARG A 3 -17.17 -10.68 46.43
CA ARG A 3 -16.88 -10.76 44.98
C ARG A 3 -15.67 -9.91 44.62
N VAL A 4 -14.98 -10.35 43.58
CA VAL A 4 -13.91 -9.62 42.88
C VAL A 4 -14.34 -9.46 41.43
N VAL A 5 -14.29 -8.24 40.92
CA VAL A 5 -14.59 -7.93 39.51
C VAL A 5 -13.28 -7.60 38.81
N LEU A 6 -13.01 -8.28 37.69
CA LEU A 6 -11.84 -8.05 36.87
C LEU A 6 -12.20 -7.19 35.66
N SER A 7 -11.67 -5.98 35.61
CA SER A 7 -11.79 -5.09 34.44
C SER A 7 -10.68 -5.43 33.44
N THR A 8 -10.94 -6.42 32.57
CA THR A 8 -9.97 -6.86 31.55
C THR A 8 -9.78 -5.81 30.46
N ALA A 9 -8.55 -5.68 29.96
CA ALA A 9 -8.24 -4.83 28.81
C ALA A 9 -8.77 -5.42 27.50
N THR A 10 -8.97 -4.56 26.51
CA THR A 10 -9.29 -4.96 25.13
C THR A 10 -8.05 -5.51 24.44
N VAL A 11 -8.20 -6.63 23.75
CA VAL A 11 -7.12 -7.28 22.98
C VAL A 11 -7.53 -7.31 21.51
N PRO A 12 -6.64 -6.97 20.56
CA PRO A 12 -6.99 -6.95 19.15
C PRO A 12 -7.02 -8.36 18.55
N ASN A 13 -7.77 -8.51 17.45
CA ASN A 13 -7.82 -9.71 16.63
C ASN A 13 -7.76 -9.35 15.13
N ASN A 14 -6.75 -8.56 14.76
CA ASN A 14 -6.68 -7.93 13.43
C ASN A 14 -5.76 -8.65 12.45
N ALA A 15 -4.98 -9.64 12.88
CA ALA A 15 -3.89 -10.24 12.09
C ALA A 15 -4.34 -10.89 10.76
N GLU A 16 -5.54 -11.47 10.72
CA GLU A 16 -6.09 -12.01 9.47
C GLU A 16 -6.52 -10.89 8.52
N ILE A 17 -7.26 -9.92 9.03
CA ILE A 17 -7.79 -8.78 8.26
C ILE A 17 -6.65 -7.92 7.73
N SER A 18 -5.61 -7.67 8.53
CA SER A 18 -4.40 -6.96 8.12
C SER A 18 -3.76 -7.59 6.87
N ARG A 19 -3.67 -8.92 6.81
CA ARG A 19 -3.12 -9.63 5.65
C ARG A 19 -4.03 -9.54 4.42
N ILE A 20 -5.34 -9.66 4.60
CA ILE A 20 -6.32 -9.59 3.50
C ILE A 20 -6.27 -8.22 2.83
N PHE A 21 -6.28 -7.15 3.63
CA PHE A 21 -6.29 -5.78 3.13
C PHE A 21 -4.89 -5.20 2.90
N SER A 22 -3.84 -5.95 3.24
CA SER A 22 -2.43 -5.51 3.20
C SER A 22 -2.22 -4.19 3.95
N VAL A 23 -2.78 -4.08 5.15
CA VAL A 23 -2.68 -2.89 6.02
C VAL A 23 -1.85 -3.18 7.26
N ASP A 24 -1.16 -2.16 7.75
CA ASP A 24 -0.22 -2.29 8.86
C ASP A 24 -0.92 -2.38 10.23
N LEU A 25 -0.23 -3.03 11.16
CA LEU A 25 -0.59 -3.09 12.58
C LEU A 25 0.45 -2.31 13.41
N ASP A 26 0.02 -1.78 14.55
CA ASP A 26 0.90 -1.20 15.56
C ASP A 26 1.58 -2.29 16.41
N ASP A 27 2.48 -1.87 17.31
CA ASP A 27 3.20 -2.77 18.22
C ASP A 27 2.28 -3.56 19.17
N ASN A 28 1.03 -3.12 19.33
CA ASN A 28 0.02 -3.74 20.18
C ASN A 28 -0.91 -4.68 19.40
N GLY A 29 -0.79 -4.74 18.06
CA GLY A 29 -1.62 -5.54 17.17
C GLY A 29 -2.93 -4.89 16.73
N PHE A 30 -3.15 -3.61 17.03
CA PHE A 30 -4.25 -2.82 16.48
C PHE A 30 -3.89 -2.28 15.10
N PHE A 31 -4.86 -1.77 14.34
CA PHE A 31 -4.57 -1.16 13.04
C PHE A 31 -3.78 0.14 13.19
N ALA A 32 -2.71 0.29 12.40
CA ALA A 32 -1.89 1.49 12.39
C ALA A 32 -2.44 2.52 11.40
N GLU A 33 -2.70 3.74 11.88
CA GLU A 33 -3.08 4.85 11.00
C GLU A 33 -1.91 5.37 10.16
N SER A 34 -2.23 6.04 9.05
CA SER A 34 -1.25 6.72 8.19
C SER A 34 -0.49 7.82 8.94
N HIS A 35 -1.22 8.66 9.68
CA HIS A 35 -0.63 9.69 10.53
C HIS A 35 -1.61 10.14 11.60
N THR A 36 -1.18 10.08 12.87
CA THR A 36 -1.99 10.36 14.06
C THR A 36 -2.74 11.71 14.07
N LYS A 37 -2.27 12.72 13.32
CA LYS A 37 -2.90 14.06 13.31
C LYS A 37 -3.62 14.38 12.01
N LEU A 38 -2.97 14.12 10.87
CA LEU A 38 -3.48 14.50 9.56
C LEU A 38 -4.49 13.48 9.01
N LYS A 39 -4.25 12.19 9.26
CA LYS A 39 -4.99 11.08 8.68
C LYS A 39 -5.24 9.98 9.73
N PRO A 40 -5.99 10.26 10.81
CA PRO A 40 -6.15 9.35 11.95
C PRO A 40 -7.08 8.16 11.68
N VAL A 41 -7.74 8.10 10.53
CA VAL A 41 -8.71 7.05 10.16
C VAL A 41 -8.35 6.34 8.86
N GLU A 42 -7.27 6.77 8.22
CA GLU A 42 -6.82 6.24 6.94
C GLU A 42 -5.59 5.38 7.17
N PHE A 43 -5.39 4.38 6.33
CA PHE A 43 -4.15 3.62 6.27
C PHE A 43 -3.14 4.30 5.33
N TYR A 44 -1.89 3.83 5.36
CA TYR A 44 -0.90 4.21 4.35
C TYR A 44 -1.36 3.83 2.94
N ASN A 45 -2.05 2.70 2.82
CA ASN A 45 -2.69 2.29 1.58
C ASN A 45 -3.92 3.16 1.31
N ASP A 46 -3.93 3.85 0.17
CA ASP A 46 -5.04 4.69 -0.23
C ASP A 46 -6.37 3.92 -0.35
N ALA A 47 -7.46 4.64 -0.14
CA ALA A 47 -8.84 4.14 -0.23
C ALA A 47 -9.27 3.08 0.81
N ILE A 48 -8.47 2.82 1.84
CA ILE A 48 -8.88 2.00 2.99
C ILE A 48 -8.96 2.89 4.23
N THR A 49 -10.08 2.80 4.95
CA THR A 49 -10.31 3.51 6.20
C THR A 49 -10.66 2.56 7.33
N MET A 50 -10.51 3.01 8.57
CA MET A 50 -10.83 2.24 9.77
C MET A 50 -11.68 3.02 10.77
N SER A 51 -12.41 2.29 11.60
CA SER A 51 -13.15 2.87 12.71
C SER A 51 -13.35 1.88 13.86
N GLY A 52 -13.49 2.41 15.07
CA GLY A 52 -13.86 1.68 16.27
C GLY A 52 -12.68 1.07 17.00
N SER A 53 -12.98 0.03 17.79
CA SER A 53 -12.02 -0.62 18.69
C SER A 53 -10.91 -1.39 17.98
N ALA A 54 -11.04 -1.64 16.68
CA ALA A 54 -9.99 -2.27 15.89
C ALA A 54 -8.76 -1.36 15.71
N HIS A 55 -8.93 -0.04 15.84
CA HIS A 55 -7.82 0.93 15.81
C HIS A 55 -7.14 1.11 17.18
N ALA A 56 -7.92 1.12 18.27
CA ALA A 56 -7.43 1.16 19.65
C ALA A 56 -8.60 1.00 20.64
N PRO A 57 -8.36 0.62 21.90
CA PRO A 57 -9.37 0.73 22.95
C PRO A 57 -9.79 2.20 23.12
N LYS A 58 -11.07 2.50 22.92
CA LYS A 58 -11.60 3.86 22.91
C LYS A 58 -13.04 3.92 23.40
N PHE A 59 -13.48 5.10 23.80
CA PHE A 59 -14.86 5.32 24.24
C PHE A 59 -15.84 5.33 23.06
N LEU A 60 -17.13 5.24 23.40
CA LEU A 60 -18.19 5.24 22.40
C LEU A 60 -18.18 6.53 21.56
N ASP A 61 -18.01 7.69 22.21
CA ASP A 61 -18.01 8.98 21.52
C ASP A 61 -16.85 9.10 20.53
N GLU A 62 -15.68 8.56 20.88
CA GLU A 62 -14.52 8.50 19.99
C GLU A 62 -14.76 7.56 18.82
N SER A 63 -15.39 6.40 19.06
CA SER A 63 -15.78 5.47 18.00
C SER A 63 -16.77 6.10 17.02
N ILE A 64 -17.75 6.86 17.53
CA ILE A 64 -18.73 7.57 16.71
C ILE A 64 -18.04 8.67 15.89
N ALA A 65 -17.15 9.45 16.51
CA ALA A 65 -16.39 10.48 15.81
C ALA A 65 -15.51 9.87 14.70
N GLN A 66 -14.83 8.75 14.99
CA GLN A 66 -14.01 8.04 14.02
C GLN A 66 -14.85 7.48 12.87
N ALA A 67 -16.02 6.91 13.15
CA ALA A 67 -16.93 6.41 12.12
C ALA A 67 -17.39 7.51 11.17
N LYS A 68 -17.71 8.70 11.69
CA LYS A 68 -18.04 9.87 10.86
C LYS A 68 -16.86 10.32 10.01
N ALA A 69 -15.66 10.36 10.57
CA ALA A 69 -14.45 10.73 9.85
C ALA A 69 -14.11 9.71 8.73
N ALA A 70 -14.19 8.41 9.03
CA ALA A 70 -13.98 7.35 8.05
C ALA A 70 -15.01 7.41 6.92
N ALA A 71 -16.28 7.67 7.23
CA ALA A 71 -17.33 7.86 6.24
C ALA A 71 -17.06 9.10 5.37
N ALA A 72 -16.64 10.22 5.96
CA ALA A 72 -16.32 11.44 5.22
C ALA A 72 -15.12 11.25 4.27
N SER A 73 -14.06 10.57 4.74
CA SER A 73 -12.89 10.25 3.91
C SER A 73 -13.27 9.34 2.74
N ALA A 74 -14.02 8.26 3.00
CA ALA A 74 -14.52 7.37 1.94
C ALA A 74 -15.43 8.11 0.94
N MET A 75 -16.31 9.00 1.42
CA MET A 75 -17.16 9.82 0.56
C MET A 75 -16.36 10.79 -0.31
N GLY A 76 -15.23 11.32 0.17
CA GLY A 76 -14.35 12.16 -0.64
C GLY A 76 -13.92 11.46 -1.93
N ILE A 77 -13.44 10.23 -1.80
CA ILE A 77 -13.03 9.39 -2.93
C ILE A 77 -14.23 9.05 -3.84
N LEU A 78 -15.38 8.70 -3.26
CA LEU A 78 -16.56 8.31 -4.03
C LEU A 78 -17.21 9.48 -4.80
N CYS A 79 -17.09 10.70 -4.29
CA CYS A 79 -17.68 11.90 -4.91
C CYS A 79 -16.88 12.40 -6.12
N GLU A 80 -15.57 12.20 -6.17
CA GLU A 80 -14.73 12.63 -7.29
C GLU A 80 -15.01 11.82 -8.57
N GLY A 81 -15.42 10.56 -8.43
CA GLY A 81 -15.80 9.68 -9.55
C GLY A 81 -14.62 9.16 -10.38
N PHE A 82 -13.41 9.66 -10.14
CA PHE A 82 -12.15 9.12 -10.64
C PHE A 82 -11.12 9.17 -9.50
N VAL A 83 -10.08 8.36 -9.60
CA VAL A 83 -8.93 8.41 -8.70
C VAL A 83 -7.70 8.54 -9.57
N GLU A 84 -6.87 9.52 -9.26
CA GLU A 84 -5.55 9.62 -9.88
C GLU A 84 -4.65 8.54 -9.30
N VAL A 85 -4.49 7.45 -10.04
CA VAL A 85 -3.56 6.38 -9.70
C VAL A 85 -2.28 6.66 -10.47
N GLY A 86 -1.21 7.05 -9.78
CA GLY A 86 0.01 7.41 -10.50
C GLY A 86 1.14 7.96 -9.63
N GLY A 87 2.34 7.93 -10.20
CA GLY A 87 3.59 8.34 -9.60
C GLY A 87 4.71 7.48 -10.16
N ILE A 88 5.14 6.52 -9.36
CA ILE A 88 6.24 5.61 -9.68
C ILE A 88 5.65 4.33 -10.29
N VAL A 89 5.70 4.17 -11.61
CA VAL A 89 5.18 2.96 -12.30
C VAL A 89 6.26 2.30 -13.15
N ALA A 90 6.13 0.99 -13.36
CA ALA A 90 7.07 0.21 -14.15
C ALA A 90 6.63 0.15 -15.62
N VAL A 91 7.53 0.51 -16.55
CA VAL A 91 7.29 0.53 -18.00
C VAL A 91 8.25 -0.41 -18.70
N VAL A 92 7.74 -1.17 -19.69
CA VAL A 92 8.52 -2.17 -20.43
C VAL A 92 8.97 -1.62 -21.79
N ASP A 93 10.27 -1.69 -22.06
CA ASP A 93 10.87 -1.51 -23.38
C ASP A 93 10.65 -2.79 -24.22
N ARG A 94 9.76 -2.65 -25.21
CA ARG A 94 9.41 -3.74 -26.14
C ARG A 94 10.58 -4.26 -26.95
N GLY A 95 11.57 -3.40 -27.28
CA GLY A 95 12.72 -3.79 -28.08
C GLY A 95 13.72 -4.67 -27.34
N LYS A 96 13.71 -4.63 -26.00
CA LYS A 96 14.61 -5.41 -25.14
C LYS A 96 13.94 -6.61 -24.48
N CYS A 97 12.62 -6.65 -24.45
CA CYS A 97 11.87 -7.71 -23.78
C CYS A 97 12.04 -9.06 -24.48
N ALA A 98 12.72 -10.01 -23.82
CA ALA A 98 12.89 -11.37 -24.32
C ALA A 98 11.78 -12.35 -23.88
N VAL A 99 10.67 -11.84 -23.30
CA VAL A 99 9.51 -12.64 -22.85
C VAL A 99 9.88 -13.78 -21.90
N CYS A 100 10.86 -13.57 -21.01
CA CYS A 100 11.30 -14.58 -20.04
C CYS A 100 10.31 -14.84 -18.89
N CYS A 101 9.26 -14.00 -18.78
CA CYS A 101 8.20 -14.07 -17.76
C CYS A 101 8.69 -13.94 -16.30
N THR A 102 9.92 -13.51 -16.05
CA THR A 102 10.41 -13.25 -14.68
C THR A 102 9.61 -12.17 -13.98
N CYS A 103 9.29 -11.07 -14.66
CA CYS A 103 8.47 -9.98 -14.13
C CYS A 103 7.07 -10.44 -13.68
N VAL A 104 6.45 -11.37 -14.41
CA VAL A 104 5.13 -11.93 -14.09
C VAL A 104 5.18 -12.67 -12.74
N ARG A 105 6.23 -13.46 -12.51
CA ARG A 105 6.41 -14.21 -11.26
C ARG A 105 6.87 -13.35 -10.08
N ALA A 106 7.64 -12.30 -10.37
CA ALA A 106 8.22 -11.43 -9.35
C ALA A 106 7.23 -10.41 -8.79
N CYS A 107 6.14 -10.09 -9.50
CA CYS A 107 5.19 -9.08 -9.05
C CYS A 107 4.28 -9.62 -7.93
N PRO A 108 4.32 -9.06 -6.71
CA PRO A 108 3.44 -9.51 -5.62
C PRO A 108 1.97 -9.12 -5.83
N PHE A 109 1.71 -8.22 -6.78
CA PHE A 109 0.37 -7.71 -7.11
C PHE A 109 -0.21 -8.34 -8.38
N ASP A 110 0.50 -9.31 -8.98
CA ASP A 110 0.10 -9.99 -10.21
C ASP A 110 -0.33 -9.02 -11.33
N VAL A 111 0.48 -7.99 -11.61
CA VAL A 111 0.18 -6.96 -12.62
C VAL A 111 0.72 -7.29 -14.02
N PRO A 112 1.98 -7.74 -14.20
CA PRO A 112 2.54 -7.93 -15.54
C PRO A 112 1.84 -9.07 -16.28
N ARG A 113 1.41 -8.81 -17.52
CA ARG A 113 0.79 -9.79 -18.43
C ARG A 113 1.54 -9.84 -19.76
N ILE A 114 1.50 -10.97 -20.46
CA ILE A 114 2.07 -11.07 -21.81
C ILE A 114 0.99 -10.73 -22.83
N VAL A 115 1.19 -9.64 -23.57
CA VAL A 115 0.27 -9.15 -24.60
C VAL A 115 1.05 -8.86 -25.87
N GLY A 116 0.64 -9.44 -27.00
CA GLY A 116 1.31 -9.19 -28.29
C GLY A 116 2.78 -9.64 -28.33
N GLY A 117 3.14 -10.68 -27.58
CA GLY A 117 4.51 -11.20 -27.54
C GLY A 117 5.50 -10.38 -26.73
N VAL A 118 5.03 -9.46 -25.87
CA VAL A 118 5.87 -8.69 -24.94
C VAL A 118 5.21 -8.60 -23.57
N SER A 119 6.00 -8.34 -22.52
CA SER A 119 5.44 -8.02 -21.21
C SER A 119 4.78 -6.64 -21.25
N PHE A 120 3.55 -6.56 -20.76
CA PHE A 120 2.77 -5.35 -20.57
C PHE A 120 2.48 -5.20 -19.07
N ILE A 121 2.66 -4.00 -18.54
CA ILE A 121 2.38 -3.67 -17.13
C ILE A 121 1.34 -2.55 -17.19
N ASP A 122 0.15 -2.83 -16.66
CA ASP A 122 -0.91 -1.84 -16.56
C ASP A 122 -0.53 -0.78 -15.51
N GLU A 123 -0.37 0.47 -15.94
CA GLU A 123 0.07 1.56 -15.08
C GLU A 123 -0.93 1.81 -13.94
N ALA A 124 -2.23 1.59 -14.15
CA ALA A 124 -3.26 1.82 -13.14
C ALA A 124 -3.25 0.76 -12.03
N LEU A 125 -2.71 -0.43 -12.31
CA LEU A 125 -2.61 -1.53 -11.33
C LEU A 125 -1.22 -1.59 -10.67
N CYS A 126 -0.21 -1.00 -11.30
CA CYS A 126 1.16 -1.00 -10.81
C CYS A 126 1.29 -0.22 -9.48
N LYS A 127 1.79 -0.88 -8.43
CA LYS A 127 2.06 -0.25 -7.12
C LYS A 127 3.47 0.35 -6.98
N GLY A 128 4.27 0.39 -8.06
CA GLY A 128 5.58 1.05 -8.04
C GLY A 128 6.69 0.39 -7.21
N CYS A 129 6.50 -0.84 -6.72
CA CYS A 129 7.47 -1.49 -5.82
C CYS A 129 8.86 -1.80 -6.42
N GLY A 130 9.02 -1.75 -7.75
CA GLY A 130 10.31 -1.99 -8.42
C GLY A 130 10.79 -3.44 -8.50
N ALA A 131 10.09 -4.43 -7.92
CA ALA A 131 10.53 -5.83 -7.91
C ALA A 131 10.80 -6.39 -9.33
N CYS A 132 9.90 -6.13 -10.28
CA CYS A 132 10.07 -6.57 -11.67
C CYS A 132 11.25 -5.90 -12.39
N VAL A 133 11.62 -4.67 -11.98
CA VAL A 133 12.76 -3.92 -12.55
C VAL A 133 14.06 -4.55 -12.09
N ALA A 134 14.18 -4.83 -10.80
CA ALA A 134 15.36 -5.49 -10.22
C ALA A 134 15.58 -6.90 -10.80
N GLU A 135 14.51 -7.65 -11.02
CA GLU A 135 14.56 -9.05 -11.47
C GLU A 135 14.66 -9.21 -13.00
N CYS A 136 14.55 -8.14 -13.80
CA CYS A 136 14.58 -8.26 -15.25
C CYS A 136 16.00 -8.53 -15.78
N PRO A 137 16.32 -9.74 -16.29
CA PRO A 137 17.68 -10.04 -16.75
C PRO A 137 18.07 -9.24 -18.00
N GLY A 138 17.09 -8.87 -18.82
CA GLY A 138 17.30 -8.05 -20.02
C GLY A 138 17.34 -6.55 -19.76
N LYS A 139 17.19 -6.10 -18.50
CA LYS A 139 17.03 -4.68 -18.13
C LYS A 139 16.03 -3.94 -19.04
N ALA A 140 14.94 -4.65 -19.37
CA ALA A 140 13.92 -4.18 -20.31
C ALA A 140 12.79 -3.41 -19.59
N ILE A 141 12.87 -3.24 -18.27
CA ILE A 141 11.82 -2.60 -17.48
C ILE A 141 12.47 -1.45 -16.72
N SER A 142 11.86 -0.28 -16.77
CA SER A 142 12.29 0.92 -16.04
C SER A 142 11.20 1.35 -15.07
N LEU A 143 11.60 1.86 -13.90
CA LEU A 143 10.70 2.49 -12.95
C LEU A 143 10.75 4.00 -13.16
N ILE A 144 9.63 4.62 -13.56
CA ILE A 144 9.60 6.07 -13.84
C ILE A 144 10.03 6.83 -12.57
N GLN A 145 10.86 7.87 -12.73
CA GLN A 145 11.49 8.70 -11.68
C GLN A 145 12.66 8.04 -10.91
N TYR A 146 12.87 6.74 -11.11
CA TYR A 146 13.94 5.94 -10.50
C TYR A 146 14.74 5.21 -11.56
N GLU A 147 14.96 5.87 -12.70
CA GLU A 147 15.81 5.36 -13.76
C GLU A 147 17.23 5.13 -13.24
N GLU A 148 17.92 4.11 -13.77
CA GLU A 148 19.25 3.69 -13.34
C GLU A 148 20.25 4.87 -13.32
N GLU A 149 20.14 5.78 -14.28
CA GLU A 149 20.98 6.99 -14.36
C GLU A 149 20.72 7.99 -13.22
N VAL A 150 19.45 8.20 -12.84
CA VAL A 150 19.07 9.08 -11.73
C VAL A 150 19.57 8.51 -10.40
N LEU A 151 19.39 7.19 -10.20
CA LEU A 151 19.88 6.48 -9.02
C LEU A 151 21.40 6.56 -8.89
N LEU A 152 22.14 6.25 -9.98
CA LEU A 152 23.59 6.35 -10.01
C LEU A 152 24.07 7.79 -9.78
N GLY A 153 23.36 8.78 -10.31
CA GLY A 153 23.64 10.20 -10.07
C GLY A 153 23.56 10.55 -8.58
N ARG A 154 22.51 10.10 -7.89
CA ARG A 154 22.34 10.29 -6.44
C ARG A 154 23.46 9.61 -5.65
N CYS A 155 23.82 8.36 -6.00
CA CYS A 155 24.91 7.66 -5.34
C CYS A 155 26.26 8.38 -5.52
N ARG A 156 26.56 8.85 -6.74
CA ARG A 156 27.79 9.60 -7.02
C ARG A 156 27.85 10.92 -6.24
N ALA A 157 26.73 11.62 -6.10
CA ALA A 157 26.67 12.86 -5.34
C ALA A 157 27.01 12.67 -3.85
N CYS A 158 26.70 11.51 -3.25
CA CYS A 158 27.08 11.21 -1.87
C CYS A 158 28.56 10.81 -1.71
N LEU A 159 29.25 10.46 -2.78
CA LEU A 159 30.65 10.02 -2.77
C LEU A 159 31.64 11.16 -3.11
N ALA A 160 31.14 12.33 -3.50
CA ALA A 160 31.90 13.54 -3.77
C ALA A 160 31.92 14.46 -2.55
#